data_AF-A0A9P5JFZ7-F1
#
_entry.id   AF-A0A9P5JFZ7-F1
#
_cell.length_a   1.000
_cell.length_b   1.000
_cell.length_c   1.000
_cell.angle_alpha   90.00
_cell.angle_beta   90.00
_cell.angle_gamma   90.00
#
_symmetry.space_group_name_H-M   'P 1'
#
loop_
_entity.id
_entity.type
_entity.pdbx_description
1 polymer ?
#
loop_
_entity_poly.entity_id
_entity_poly.type
_entity_poly.pdbx_seq_one_letter_code
_entity_poly.pdbx_strand_id
1 'polypeptide(L)' 'MLHNFLIATALAFSDDPYLRSRSFRDKFINEGKRRLDAELENPTLSTVQSLALLSTYCSSVGEQTSGWMYFGEYFAILF' A
#
# COMPACT_ATOMS: atom_id res chain seq x y z
N MET A 1 -1.15 -2.76 -9.56
CA MET A 1 -0.52 -2.27 -8.31
C MET A 1 -0.91 -3.08 -7.06
N LEU A 2 -2.16 -3.52 -6.95
CA LEU A 2 -2.76 -4.19 -5.79
C LEU A 2 -1.95 -5.31 -5.14
N HIS A 3 -1.46 -6.27 -5.92
CA HIS A 3 -0.75 -7.44 -5.37
C HIS A 3 0.47 -7.04 -4.53
N ASN A 4 1.16 -5.96 -4.90
CA ASN A 4 2.35 -5.50 -4.17
C ASN A 4 1.99 -5.04 -2.76
N PHE A 5 0.96 -4.21 -2.63
CA PHE A 5 0.51 -3.73 -1.32
C PHE A 5 -0.16 -4.82 -0.50
N LEU A 6 -0.88 -5.75 -1.16
CA LEU A 6 -1.44 -6.92 -0.49
C LEU A 6 -0.35 -7.80 0.12
N ILE A 7 0.68 -8.13 -0.66
CA ILE A 7 1.81 -8.93 -0.18
C ILE A 7 2.54 -8.19 0.94
N ALA A 8 2.88 -6.91 0.76
CA ALA A 8 3.55 -6.12 1.79
C ALA A 8 2.79 -6.10 3.12
N THR A 9 1.47 -6.02 3.08
CA THR A 9 0.61 -6.04 4.27
C THR A 9 0.49 -7.45 4.85
N ALA A 10 0.29 -8.48 4.04
CA ALA A 10 0.22 -9.87 4.50
C ALA A 10 1.51 -10.31 5.21
N LEU A 11 2.66 -9.93 4.65
CA LEU A 11 3.97 -10.23 5.22
C LEU A 11 4.19 -9.60 6.60
N ALA A 12 3.46 -8.54 6.96
CA ALA A 12 3.49 -7.97 8.31
C ALA A 12 3.06 -8.98 9.40
N PHE A 13 2.22 -9.93 9.03
CA PHE A 13 1.64 -10.95 9.91
C PHE A 13 2.32 -12.32 9.76
N SER A 14 3.42 -12.39 9.00
CA SER A 14 4.20 -13.63 8.82
C SER A 14 4.91 -14.03 10.12
N ASP A 15 4.93 -15.33 10.41
CA ASP A 15 5.70 -15.91 11.50
C ASP A 15 7.21 -15.91 11.22
N ASP A 16 7.60 -15.95 9.93
CA ASP A 16 9.00 -15.82 9.52
C ASP A 16 9.51 -14.38 9.76
N PRO A 17 10.52 -14.18 10.63
CA PRO A 17 11.07 -12.85 10.92
C PRO A 17 11.69 -12.15 9.71
N TYR A 18 12.25 -12.90 8.76
CA TYR A 18 12.82 -12.34 7.54
C TYR A 18 11.74 -11.71 6.67
N LEU A 19 10.64 -12.44 6.46
CA LEU A 19 9.51 -11.98 5.67
C LEU A 19 8.77 -10.82 6.34
N ARG A 20 8.68 -10.84 7.67
CA ARG A 20 8.06 -9.77 8.47
C ARG A 20 8.87 -8.48 8.51
N SER A 21 10.17 -8.57 8.24
CA SER A 21 11.06 -7.41 8.30
C SER A 21 10.59 -6.28 7.39
N ARG A 22 10.67 -5.05 7.89
CA ARG A 22 10.31 -3.84 7.12
C ARG A 22 11.12 -3.75 5.82
N SER A 23 12.42 -4.06 5.88
CA SER A 23 13.32 -4.02 4.72
C SER A 23 12.88 -4.97 3.59
N PHE A 24 12.28 -6.12 3.93
CA PHE A 24 11.76 -7.04 2.93
C PHE A 24 10.41 -6.55 2.37
N ARG A 25 9.51 -6.10 3.25
CA ARG A 25 8.19 -5.58 2.86
C ARG A 25 8.26 -4.31 2.00
N ASP A 26 9.23 -3.42 2.29
CA ASP A 26 9.43 -2.17 1.55
C ASP A 26 9.77 -2.42 0.07
N LYS A 27 10.32 -3.58 -0.30
CA LYS A 27 10.55 -3.94 -1.71
C LYS A 27 9.24 -3.96 -2.51
N PHE A 28 8.20 -4.55 -1.93
CA PHE A 28 6.88 -4.61 -2.54
C PHE A 28 6.20 -3.24 -2.52
N ILE A 29 6.31 -2.49 -1.42
CA ILE A 29 5.76 -1.13 -1.34
C ILE A 29 6.37 -0.22 -2.40
N ASN A 30 7.68 -0.25 -2.57
CA ASN A 30 8.36 0.58 -3.56
C ASN A 30 7.95 0.22 -4.98
N GLU A 31 7.81 -1.08 -5.30
CA GLU A 31 7.33 -1.50 -6.62
C GLU A 31 5.85 -1.18 -6.84
N GLY A 32 5.02 -1.22 -5.80
CA GLY A 32 3.64 -0.77 -5.86
C GLY A 32 3.54 0.74 -6.11
N LYS A 33 4.31 1.55 -5.35
CA LYS A 33 4.40 3.01 -5.51
C LYS A 33 4.90 3.41 -6.90
N ARG A 34 5.88 2.68 -7.47
CA ARG A 34 6.39 2.92 -8.84
C ARG A 34 5.30 2.80 -9.90
N ARG A 35 4.26 1.99 -9.65
CA ARG A 35 3.13 1.77 -10.56
C ARG A 35 1.93 2.65 -10.23
N LEU A 36 1.99 3.46 -9.19
CA LEU A 36 0.86 4.25 -8.70
C LEU A 36 0.44 5.31 -9.70
N ASP A 37 1.38 6.08 -10.23
CA ASP A 37 1.09 7.17 -11.18
C ASP A 37 0.30 6.66 -12.39
N ALA A 38 0.75 5.54 -12.99
CA ALA A 38 0.08 4.92 -14.13
C ALA A 38 -1.32 4.35 -13.80
N GLU A 39 -1.55 3.92 -12.56
CA GLU A 39 -2.87 3.40 -12.12
C GLU A 39 -3.83 4.52 -11.71
N LEU A 40 -3.32 5.72 -11.40
CA LEU A 40 -4.12 6.91 -11.13
C LEU A 40 -4.61 7.60 -12.41
N GLU A 41 -3.97 7.36 -13.56
CA GLU A 41 -4.44 7.85 -14.87
C GLU A 41 -5.78 7.23 -15.30
N ASN A 42 -6.02 5.98 -14.93
CA ASN A 42 -7.29 5.28 -15.19
C ASN A 42 -7.67 4.40 -14.00
N PRO A 43 -8.22 5.01 -12.93
CA PRO A 43 -8.43 4.32 -11.67
C PRO A 43 -9.50 3.24 -11.78
N THR A 44 -9.23 2.11 -11.13
CA THR A 44 -10.15 0.96 -11.04
C THR A 44 -10.48 0.65 -9.59
N LEU A 45 -11.42 -0.27 -9.34
CA LEU A 45 -11.67 -0.79 -7.99
C LEU A 45 -10.40 -1.37 -7.34
N SER A 46 -9.52 -1.97 -8.15
CA SER A 46 -8.21 -2.45 -7.70
C SER A 46 -7.33 -1.30 -7.21
N THR A 47 -7.37 -0.12 -7.84
CA THR A 47 -6.65 1.09 -7.40
C THR A 47 -7.11 1.54 -6.02
N VAL A 48 -8.43 1.56 -5.78
CA VAL A 48 -9.00 1.91 -4.46
C VAL A 48 -8.55 0.92 -3.38
N GLN A 49 -8.67 -0.38 -3.65
CA GLN A 49 -8.23 -1.43 -2.71
C GLN A 49 -6.72 -1.34 -2.42
N SER A 50 -5.93 -1.00 -3.44
CA SER A 50 -4.49 -0.81 -3.33
C SER A 50 -4.16 0.32 -2.36
N LEU A 51 -4.81 1.48 -2.51
CA LEU A 51 -4.60 2.66 -1.66
C LEU A 51 -5.02 2.41 -0.21
N ALA A 52 -6.13 1.68 0.01
CA ALA A 52 -6.55 1.28 1.35
C ALA A 52 -5.51 0.39 2.05
N LEU A 53 -4.93 -0.57 1.31
CA LEU A 53 -3.85 -1.43 1.83
C LEU A 53 -2.56 -0.64 2.09
N LEU A 54 -2.22 0.32 1.23
CA LEU A 54 -1.07 1.19 1.42
C LEU A 54 -1.22 2.09 2.66
N SER A 55 -2.40 2.65 2.88
CA SER A 55 -2.70 3.45 4.09
C SER A 55 -2.56 2.59 5.37
N THR A 56 -3.07 1.36 5.32
CA THR A 56 -2.91 0.37 6.40
C THR A 56 -1.43 0.07 6.66
N TYR A 57 -0.64 -0.10 5.59
CA TYR A 57 0.80 -0.31 5.70
C TYR A 57 1.51 0.86 6.37
N CYS A 58 1.29 2.09 5.89
CA CYS A 58 1.90 3.31 6.47
C CYS A 58 1.54 3.46 7.95
N SER A 59 0.29 3.17 8.31
CA SER A 59 -0.15 3.15 9.72
C SER A 59 0.59 2.08 10.54
N SER A 60 0.80 0.89 9.98
CA SER A 60 1.53 -0.21 10.67
C SER A 60 3.01 0.10 10.93
N VAL A 61 3.61 0.99 10.15
CA VAL A 61 5.03 1.35 10.23
C VAL A 61 5.26 2.67 11.00
N GLY A 62 4.19 3.32 11.46
CA GLY A 62 4.26 4.58 12.22
C GLY A 62 4.30 5.84 11.35
N GLU A 63 4.15 5.71 10.04
CA GLU A 63 4.09 6.83 9.09
C GLU A 63 2.65 7.33 8.91
N GLN A 64 2.03 7.77 10.01
CA GLN A 64 0.61 8.13 10.05
C GLN A 64 0.25 9.25 9.06
N THR A 65 1.11 10.25 8.88
CA THR A 65 0.89 11.38 7.95
C THR A 65 0.77 10.92 6.49
N SER A 66 1.57 9.93 6.09
CA SER A 66 1.46 9.33 4.75
C SER A 66 0.20 8.46 4.61
N GLY A 67 -0.23 7.81 5.70
CA GLY A 67 -1.49 7.08 5.75
C GLY A 67 -2.71 7.94 5.46
N TRP A 68 -2.76 9.15 6.02
CA TRP A 68 -3.85 10.12 5.78
C TRP A 68 -3.86 10.68 4.35
N MET A 69 -2.68 10.88 3.75
CA MET A 69 -2.58 11.35 2.36
C MET A 69 -3.19 10.34 1.39
N TYR A 70 -2.77 9.08 1.45
CA TYR A 70 -3.36 8.02 0.63
C TYR A 70 -4.84 7.77 0.94
N PHE A 71 -5.26 8.06 2.18
CA PHE A 71 -6.68 7.99 2.57
C PHE A 71 -7.54 9.03 1.82
N GLY A 72 -7.04 10.26 1.69
CA GLY A 72 -7.70 11.31 0.92
C GLY A 72 -7.79 10.99 -0.57
N GLU A 73 -6.71 10.46 -1.15
CA GLU A 73 -6.65 10.13 -2.58
C GLU A 73 -7.67 9.07 -3.00
N TYR A 74 -7.89 8.01 -2.21
CA TYR A 74 -8.91 7.02 -2.58
C TYR A 74 -10.34 7.51 -2.31
N PHE A 75 -10.57 8.37 -1.32
CA PHE A 75 -11.90 8.94 -1.07
C PHE A 75 -12.35 9.79 -2.27
N ALA A 76 -11.43 10.51 -2.91
CA ALA A 76 -11.66 11.28 -4.13
C ALA A 76 -11.92 10.43 -5.39
N ILE A 77 -11.55 9.14 -5.39
CA ILE A 77 -11.84 8.22 -6.51
C ILE A 77 -13.25 7.63 -6.37
N LEU A 78 -13.78 7.54 -5.15
CA LEU A 78 -15.07 6.90 -4.86
C LEU A 78 -16.28 7.86 -4.89
N PHE A 79 -16.06 9.17 -4.78
CA PHE A 79 -17.08 10.21 -4.67
C PHE A 79 -16.74 11.42 -5.53
#